data_AF-A0A2A4M989-F1
#
_entry.id   AF-A0A2A4M989-F1
#
_cell.length_a   1.000
_cell.length_b   1.000
_cell.length_c   1.000
_cell.angle_alpha   90.00
_cell.angle_beta   90.00
_cell.angle_gamma   90.00
#
_symmetry.space_group_name_H-M   'P 1'
#
loop_
_entity.id
_entity.type
_entity.pdbx_description
1 polymer ?
#
loop_
_entity_poly.entity_id
_entity_poly.type
_entity_poly.pdbx_seq_one_letter_code
_entity_poly.pdbx_strand_id
1 'polypeptide(L)'
;MGKSRSKRYLLIGSHQTVSSEYRFLDADDPTGTFSVFLARARDHEYHIDHFRDRFYVRTNRDARNFKLMEASEGGMDPDRWVELIPHREDALLGPFEHDVDDRRLVEEHRVAFEAVV
;
A
#
# COMPACT_ATOMS: atom_id res chain seq x y z
N MET A 1 12.16 -7.95 3.00
CA MET A 1 12.29 -7.85 1.53
C MET A 1 11.36 -8.88 0.90
N GLY A 2 10.61 -8.51 -0.12
CA GLY A 2 9.66 -9.41 -0.79
C GLY A 2 9.39 -8.97 -2.24
N LYS A 3 8.71 -9.82 -3.01
CA LYS A 3 8.14 -9.43 -4.30
C LYS A 3 6.72 -8.93 -4.09
N SER A 4 6.35 -7.86 -4.79
CA SER A 4 4.96 -7.40 -4.87
C SER A 4 4.03 -8.48 -5.43
N ARG A 5 2.72 -8.34 -5.22
CA ARG A 5 1.71 -9.29 -5.70
C ARG A 5 1.68 -9.44 -7.22
N SER A 6 1.90 -8.35 -7.95
CA SER A 6 2.08 -8.37 -9.42
C SER A 6 3.35 -9.08 -9.88
N LYS A 7 4.30 -9.34 -8.97
CA LYS A 7 5.67 -9.78 -9.24
C LYS A 7 6.53 -8.78 -10.04
N ARG A 8 5.99 -7.61 -10.43
CA ARG A 8 6.71 -6.56 -11.17
C ARG A 8 7.78 -5.87 -10.33
N TYR A 9 7.56 -5.72 -9.03
CA TYR A 9 8.50 -4.99 -8.16
C TYR A 9 9.07 -5.85 -7.03
N LEU A 10 10.36 -5.67 -6.76
CA LEU A 10 11.03 -6.01 -5.52
C LEU A 10 10.81 -4.89 -4.50
N LEU A 11 10.42 -5.24 -3.28
CA LEU A 11 10.09 -4.29 -2.22
C LEU A 11 10.99 -4.49 -0.98
N ILE A 12 11.52 -3.39 -0.46
CA ILE A 12 12.25 -3.33 0.81
C ILE A 12 11.49 -2.38 1.73
N GLY A 13 10.91 -2.92 2.81
CA GLY A 13 10.31 -2.14 3.89
C GLY A 13 11.28 -1.99 5.06
N SER A 14 11.31 -0.80 5.65
CA SER A 14 12.07 -0.46 6.85
C SER A 14 11.13 0.12 7.90
N HIS A 15 10.99 -0.56 9.02
CA HIS A 15 9.96 -0.25 10.03
C HIS A 15 10.59 0.17 11.36
N GLN A 16 9.94 1.13 12.02
CA GLN A 16 10.13 1.49 13.41
C GLN A 16 8.75 1.55 14.08
N THR A 17 8.69 1.69 15.40
CA THR A 17 7.45 1.68 16.19
C THR A 17 6.34 2.58 15.63
N VAL A 18 6.69 3.72 15.02
CA VAL A 18 5.74 4.73 14.53
C VAL A 18 6.10 5.27 13.14
N SER A 19 7.02 4.63 12.41
CA SER A 19 7.35 5.11 11.06
C SER A 19 7.84 4.01 10.12
N SER A 20 7.50 4.15 8.84
CA SER A 20 7.90 3.23 7.79
C SER A 20 8.57 3.95 6.61
N GLU A 21 9.45 3.26 5.90
CA GLU A 21 9.94 3.66 4.58
C GLU A 21 9.95 2.42 3.68
N TYR A 22 9.47 2.57 2.45
CA TYR A 22 9.58 1.55 1.43
C TYR A 22 10.46 2.00 0.28
N ARG A 23 11.18 1.03 -0.28
CA ARG A 23 11.91 1.16 -1.52
C ARG A 23 11.47 0.08 -2.49
N PHE A 24 11.48 0.40 -3.77
CA PHE A 24 11.07 -0.52 -4.83
C PHE A 24 12.09 -0.52 -5.97
N LEU A 25 12.16 -1.66 -6.67
CA LEU A 25 12.99 -1.88 -7.85
C LEU A 25 12.22 -2.77 -8.81
N ASP A 26 12.34 -2.53 -10.12
CA ASP A 26 11.78 -3.42 -11.13
C ASP A 26 12.40 -4.82 -11.00
N ALA A 27 11.56 -5.85 -10.88
CA ALA A 27 12.02 -7.22 -10.71
C ALA A 27 12.66 -7.80 -11.97
N ASP A 28 12.38 -7.23 -13.15
CA ASP A 28 13.02 -7.63 -14.42
C ASP A 28 14.44 -7.04 -14.58
N ASP A 29 14.79 -6.01 -13.79
CA ASP A 29 16.17 -5.52 -13.62
C ASP A 29 16.59 -5.59 -12.14
N PRO A 30 16.92 -6.78 -11.62
CA PRO A 30 17.29 -6.96 -10.22
C PRO A 30 18.65 -6.33 -9.86
N THR A 31 19.40 -5.85 -10.85
CA THR A 31 20.69 -5.14 -10.65
C THR A 31 20.55 -3.63 -10.61
N GLY A 32 19.35 -3.11 -10.87
CA GLY A 32 19.07 -1.69 -10.81
C GLY A 32 19.12 -1.10 -9.40
N THR A 33 18.82 0.20 -9.31
CA THR A 33 18.86 0.92 -8.04
C THR A 33 17.46 1.02 -7.42
N PHE A 34 17.36 0.67 -6.13
CA PHE A 34 16.13 0.85 -5.37
C PHE A 34 15.75 2.33 -5.27
N SER A 35 14.54 2.64 -5.72
CA SER A 35 13.92 3.96 -5.59
C SER A 35 13.12 4.05 -4.29
N VAL A 36 13.16 5.20 -3.62
CA VAL A 36 12.32 5.45 -2.44
C VAL A 36 10.88 5.67 -2.89
N PHE A 37 9.93 4.94 -2.31
CA PHE A 37 8.51 5.14 -2.59
C PHE A 37 8.03 6.47 -2.00
N LEU A 38 8.24 6.64 -0.69
CA LEU A 38 7.99 7.89 0.01
C LEU A 38 9.01 8.04 1.14
N ALA A 39 9.64 9.21 1.24
CA ALA A 39 10.62 9.48 2.27
C ALA A 39 10.01 9.31 3.67
N ARG A 40 10.78 8.71 4.59
CA ARG A 40 10.34 8.54 5.98
C ARG A 40 9.91 9.88 6.60
N ALA A 41 8.72 9.90 7.19
CA ALA A 41 8.24 10.97 8.04
C ALA A 41 8.01 10.47 9.46
N ARG A 42 8.09 11.38 10.44
CA ARG A 42 7.80 11.07 11.84
C ARG A 42 6.33 10.71 12.00
N ASP A 43 6.03 9.71 12.82
CA ASP A 43 4.67 9.28 13.16
C ASP A 43 3.83 8.84 11.93
N HIS A 44 4.49 8.54 10.80
CA HIS A 44 3.87 8.11 9.55
C HIS A 44 4.20 6.66 9.22
N GLU A 45 3.17 5.82 9.32
CA GLU A 45 3.20 4.42 8.98
C GLU A 45 2.44 4.19 7.68
N TYR A 46 3.06 3.41 6.80
CA TYR A 46 2.42 2.96 5.59
C TYR A 46 2.97 1.60 5.17
N HIS A 47 2.18 0.86 4.41
CA HIS A 47 2.54 -0.40 3.77
C HIS A 47 2.18 -0.31 2.28
N ILE A 48 3.05 -0.79 1.40
CA ILE A 48 2.79 -0.81 -0.05
C ILE A 48 2.78 -2.23 -0.61
N ASP A 49 1.96 -2.42 -1.63
CA ASP A 49 2.04 -3.55 -2.55
C ASP A 49 1.62 -3.09 -3.95
N HIS A 50 1.96 -3.87 -4.97
CA HIS A 50 1.68 -3.55 -6.37
C HIS A 50 0.83 -4.62 -7.04
N PHE A 51 -0.28 -4.21 -7.66
CA PHE A 51 -1.19 -5.10 -8.40
C PHE A 51 -1.97 -4.34 -9.48
N ARG A 52 -2.25 -4.96 -10.64
CA ARG A 52 -3.00 -4.34 -11.76
C ARG A 52 -2.49 -2.93 -12.10
N ASP A 53 -1.17 -2.79 -12.25
CA ASP A 53 -0.47 -1.54 -12.64
C ASP A 53 -0.68 -0.36 -11.68
N ARG A 54 -0.96 -0.67 -10.41
CA ARG A 54 -1.19 0.30 -9.34
C ARG A 54 -0.51 -0.13 -8.05
N PHE A 55 -0.02 0.87 -7.30
CA PHE A 55 0.40 0.68 -5.92
C PHE A 55 -0.79 0.89 -5.00
N TYR A 56 -0.98 -0.04 -4.07
CA TYR A 56 -1.94 0.06 -2.99
C TYR A 56 -1.19 0.44 -1.73
N VAL A 57 -1.64 1.51 -1.07
CA VAL A 57 -0.99 2.07 0.10
C VAL A 57 -1.95 2.08 1.26
N ARG A 58 -1.71 1.22 2.25
CA ARG A 58 -2.37 1.34 3.56
C ARG A 58 -1.57 2.34 4.37
N THR A 59 -2.16 3.44 4.79
CA THR A 59 -1.43 4.52 5.47
C THR A 59 -2.20 5.10 6.66
N ASN A 60 -1.49 5.55 7.69
CA ASN A 60 -2.05 6.30 8.80
C ASN A 60 -2.01 7.84 8.61
N ARG A 61 -1.60 8.34 7.43
CA ARG A 61 -1.59 9.77 7.11
C ARG A 61 -3.01 10.32 7.27
N ASP A 62 -3.17 11.24 8.22
CA ASP A 62 -4.46 11.83 8.61
C ASP A 62 -5.55 10.79 8.98
N ALA A 63 -5.14 9.59 9.40
CA ALA A 63 -6.02 8.44 9.61
C ALA A 63 -5.45 7.48 10.67
N ARG A 64 -5.73 7.70 11.95
CA ARG A 64 -5.17 6.87 13.05
C ARG A 64 -5.46 5.38 12.91
N ASN A 65 -6.65 5.04 12.41
CA ASN A 65 -7.06 3.65 12.15
C ASN A 65 -6.73 3.16 10.72
N PHE A 66 -5.84 3.87 10.04
CA PHE A 66 -5.43 3.66 8.66
C PHE A 66 -6.56 3.84 7.65
N LYS A 67 -6.15 4.06 6.39
CA LYS A 67 -7.00 4.08 5.20
C LYS A 67 -6.27 3.40 4.05
N LEU A 68 -7.01 3.02 3.01
CA LEU A 68 -6.43 2.44 1.80
C LEU A 68 -6.46 3.47 0.67
N MET A 69 -5.30 3.70 0.07
CA MET A 69 -5.10 4.61 -1.04
C MET A 69 -4.52 3.85 -2.25
N GLU A 70 -4.69 4.42 -3.43
CA GLU A 70 -4.08 3.98 -4.68
C GLU A 70 -3.12 5.04 -5.22
N ALA A 71 -1.93 4.62 -5.65
CA ALA A 71 -0.94 5.44 -6.33
C ALA A 71 -0.62 4.86 -7.71
N SER A 72 -0.50 5.74 -8.72
CA SER A 72 0.03 5.35 -10.04
C SER A 72 1.53 5.10 -9.97
N GLU A 73 2.09 4.26 -10.84
CA GLU A 73 3.53 3.94 -10.87
C GLU A 73 4.46 5.16 -11.08
N GLY A 74 3.95 6.28 -11.63
CA GLY A 74 4.68 7.55 -11.77
C GLY A 74 4.26 8.64 -10.76
N GLY A 75 3.37 8.33 -9.82
CA GLY A 75 2.72 9.29 -8.92
C GLY A 75 2.86 8.88 -7.47
N MET A 76 4.10 8.77 -6.99
CA MET A 76 4.40 8.41 -5.59
C MET A 76 4.19 9.56 -4.59
N ASP A 77 3.98 10.77 -5.10
CA ASP A 77 3.52 11.92 -4.32
C ASP A 77 2.17 11.60 -3.66
N PRO A 78 2.06 11.58 -2.32
CA PRO A 78 0.83 11.18 -1.67
C PRO A 78 -0.33 12.15 -1.85
N ASP A 79 -0.06 13.37 -2.31
CA ASP A 79 -1.11 14.33 -2.65
C ASP A 79 -1.82 13.96 -3.96
N ARG A 80 -1.27 13.00 -4.74
CA ARG A 80 -1.87 12.44 -5.95
C ARG A 80 -2.58 11.11 -5.73
N TRP A 81 -2.53 10.57 -4.51
CA TRP A 81 -3.14 9.28 -4.24
C TRP A 81 -4.66 9.39 -4.20
N VAL A 82 -5.33 8.37 -4.70
CA VAL A 82 -6.79 8.27 -4.71
C VAL A 82 -7.23 7.40 -3.55
N GLU A 83 -8.17 7.87 -2.74
CA GLU A 83 -8.70 7.10 -1.62
C GLU A 83 -9.62 5.97 -2.13
N LEU A 84 -9.39 4.75 -1.65
CA LEU A 84 -10.19 3.56 -1.98
C LEU A 84 -11.05 3.10 -0.81
N ILE A 85 -10.48 3.08 0.40
CA ILE A 85 -11.20 2.77 1.64
C ILE A 85 -10.93 3.93 2.60
N PRO A 86 -11.96 4.72 2.95
CA PRO A 86 -11.79 5.87 3.84
C PRO A 86 -11.44 5.42 5.26
N HIS A 87 -10.85 6.35 6.00
CA HIS A 87 -10.63 6.20 7.44
C HIS A 87 -11.96 6.02 8.19
N ARG A 88 -11.96 5.17 9.22
CA ARG A 88 -13.08 5.01 10.16
C ARG A 88 -12.59 5.14 11.60
N GLU A 89 -13.26 5.98 12.39
CA GLU A 89 -12.86 6.24 13.79
C GLU A 89 -13.08 5.04 14.72
N ASP A 90 -14.04 4.19 14.39
CA ASP A 90 -14.49 3.04 15.18
C ASP A 90 -13.87 1.70 14.75
N ALA A 91 -13.14 1.66 13.62
CA ALA A 91 -12.64 0.43 13.06
C ALA A 91 -11.23 0.57 12.46
N LEU A 92 -10.29 -0.24 12.99
CA LEU A 92 -8.94 -0.37 12.45
C LEU A 92 -8.95 -1.10 11.10
N LEU A 93 -8.40 -0.48 10.06
CA LEU A 93 -8.05 -1.19 8.83
C LEU A 93 -6.78 -2.01 9.09
N GLY A 94 -6.91 -3.33 9.17
CA GLY A 94 -5.78 -4.25 9.40
C GLY A 94 -4.79 -4.31 8.23
N PRO A 95 -3.60 -4.94 8.43
CA PRO A 95 -2.69 -5.25 7.34
C PRO A 95 -3.40 -6.09 6.26
N PHE A 96 -3.11 -5.81 4.99
CA PHE A 96 -3.44 -6.75 3.91
C PHE A 96 -2.19 -7.62 3.72
N GLU A 97 -2.26 -8.89 4.14
CA GLU A 97 -1.15 -9.82 4.03
C GLU A 97 -1.24 -10.63 2.72
N HIS A 98 -0.09 -11.05 2.23
CA HIS A 98 0.08 -11.93 1.08
C HIS A 98 -0.49 -13.33 1.38
N ASP A 99 -1.79 -13.53 1.25
CA ASP A 99 -2.31 -14.90 1.15
C ASP A 99 -2.32 -15.33 -0.32
N VAL A 100 -1.51 -16.35 -0.60
CA VAL A 100 -1.20 -16.88 -1.93
C VAL A 100 -2.35 -17.77 -2.42
N ASP A 101 -3.62 -17.41 -2.18
CA ASP A 101 -4.73 -18.08 -2.88
C ASP A 101 -6.10 -17.38 -2.76
N ASP A 102 -6.20 -16.04 -2.77
CA ASP A 102 -7.54 -15.46 -2.88
C ASP A 102 -7.70 -14.24 -3.77
N ARG A 103 -8.64 -14.41 -4.72
CA ARG A 103 -9.03 -13.49 -5.78
C ARG A 103 -9.86 -12.30 -5.27
N ARG A 104 -9.90 -12.04 -3.96
CA ARG A 104 -10.97 -11.25 -3.31
C ARG A 104 -10.65 -9.86 -2.79
N LEU A 105 -9.39 -9.44 -2.66
CA LEU A 105 -9.08 -8.23 -1.86
C LEU A 105 -9.53 -6.87 -2.42
N VAL A 106 -9.79 -6.72 -3.72
CA VAL A 106 -10.20 -5.42 -4.29
C VAL A 106 -11.63 -5.44 -4.82
N GLU A 107 -12.10 -6.58 -5.34
CA GLU A 107 -13.48 -6.74 -5.80
C GLU A 107 -14.45 -6.91 -4.63
N GLU A 108 -14.08 -7.67 -3.60
CA GLU A 108 -14.97 -7.90 -2.47
C GLU A 108 -15.08 -6.68 -1.54
N HIS A 109 -14.00 -5.91 -1.38
CA HIS A 109 -14.06 -4.65 -0.64
C HIS A 109 -14.72 -3.50 -1.41
N ARG A 110 -14.94 -3.62 -2.73
CA ARG A 110 -15.83 -2.70 -3.46
C ARG A 110 -17.30 -3.14 -3.35
N VAL A 111 -17.56 -4.45 -3.35
CA VAL A 111 -18.91 -5.04 -3.31
C VAL A 111 -19.50 -5.09 -1.89
N ALA A 112 -18.69 -5.31 -0.85
CA ALA A 112 -19.15 -5.34 0.54
C ALA A 112 -19.59 -3.97 1.07
N PHE A 113 -19.17 -2.87 0.43
CA PHE A 113 -19.56 -1.52 0.80
C PHE A 113 -20.85 -1.04 0.10
N GLU A 114 -21.30 -1.71 -0.97
CA GLU A 114 -22.64 -1.47 -1.56
C GLU A 114 -23.75 -2.27 -0.86
N ALA A 115 -23.42 -3.24 0.00
CA ALA A 115 -24.39 -4.15 0.62
C ALA A 115 -24.80 -3.80 2.06
N VAL A 116 -24.49 -2.60 2.54
CA VAL A 116 -24.97 -2.10 3.85
C VAL A 116 -25.82 -0.84 3.64
N VAL A 117 -27.01 -1.02 3.05
CA VAL A 117 -28.19 -0.16 3.21
C VAL A 117 -29.42 -1.05 3.28
#